data_AF-A0A453FNG9-F1
#
_entry.id   AF-A0A453FNG9-F1
#
_cell.length_a   1.000
_cell.length_b   1.000
_cell.length_c   1.000
_cell.angle_alpha   90.00
_cell.angle_beta   90.00
_cell.angle_gamma   90.00
#
_symmetry.space_group_name_H-M   'P 1'
#
loop_
_entity.id
_entity.type
_entity.pdbx_description
1 polymer ?
#
loop_
_entity_poly.entity_id
_entity_poly.type
_entity_poly.pdbx_seq_one_letter_code
_entity_poly.pdbx_strand_id
1 'polypeptide(L)'
;LSSYFPGPDFGSPPSFSRRKLSSILHECGKRSSLIDEVFVLDRYSDASCNSIAVFSDDDALSRSMKEVKNDKISFVWTQFSGLISYLRKRAEDPEKLKSCVAEAIALKTCDRKTARKRAKQICPELKAILSELDKKIKKLYDTLPENAMFIICTGHGDTPLVQRLKKMLNHREETVDSRENIVHALEDLQAQAEVALCFCCVKH
;
A
#
# COMPACT_ATOMS: atom_id res chain seq x y z
N LEU A 1 41.36 10.42 -2.04
CA LEU A 1 40.18 11.31 -2.00
C LEU A 1 38.94 10.41 -1.99
N SER A 2 38.27 10.31 -0.84
CA SER A 2 37.09 9.45 -0.65
C SER A 2 35.88 10.09 -1.32
N SER A 3 35.30 9.42 -2.31
CA SER A 3 34.05 9.81 -2.96
C SER A 3 32.87 9.38 -2.09
N TYR A 4 32.38 10.30 -1.27
CA TYR A 4 31.08 10.19 -0.61
C TYR A 4 29.97 10.21 -1.68
N PHE A 5 29.31 9.07 -1.90
CA PHE A 5 28.02 9.05 -2.57
C PHE A 5 26.96 9.48 -1.55
N PRO A 6 26.26 10.61 -1.73
CA PRO A 6 25.11 10.91 -0.89
C PRO A 6 24.06 9.83 -1.12
N GLY A 7 23.63 9.19 -0.04
CA GLY A 7 22.52 8.25 -0.07
C GLY A 7 21.23 8.93 -0.53
N PRO A 8 20.20 8.15 -0.91
CA PRO A 8 18.91 8.70 -1.31
C PRO A 8 18.34 9.58 -0.19
N ASP A 9 17.95 10.79 -0.55
CA ASP A 9 17.38 11.77 0.36
C ASP A 9 15.92 11.39 0.68
N PHE A 10 15.66 11.04 1.94
CA PHE A 10 14.34 10.69 2.43
C PHE A 10 13.75 11.89 3.18
N GLY A 11 12.70 12.50 2.64
CA GLY A 11 11.86 13.48 3.36
C GLY A 11 12.04 14.95 2.95
N SER A 12 12.93 15.27 2.01
CA SER A 12 12.97 16.61 1.41
C SER A 12 11.79 16.85 0.46
N PRO A 13 11.27 18.09 0.39
CA PRO A 13 10.16 18.42 -0.50
C PRO A 13 10.55 18.09 -1.95
N PRO A 14 9.66 17.45 -2.72
CA PRO A 14 9.99 16.99 -4.07
C PRO A 14 10.43 18.17 -4.94
N SER A 15 11.67 18.15 -5.42
CA SER A 15 12.07 18.98 -6.54
C SER A 15 11.27 18.54 -7.78
N PHE A 16 10.89 19.50 -8.63
CA PHE A 16 10.14 19.27 -9.87
C PHE A 16 10.84 18.34 -10.89
N SER A 17 12.04 17.86 -10.59
CA SER A 17 12.87 17.00 -11.43
C SER A 17 12.97 15.55 -10.92
N ARG A 18 11.89 14.98 -10.37
CA ARG A 18 11.90 13.58 -9.90
C ARG A 18 11.85 12.64 -11.10
N ARG A 19 13.00 12.03 -11.47
CA ARG A 19 13.08 10.99 -12.51
C ARG A 19 12.36 9.71 -12.04
N LYS A 20 11.69 9.03 -12.96
CA LYS A 20 11.02 7.75 -12.67
C LYS A 20 12.06 6.64 -12.52
N LEU A 21 11.79 5.67 -11.64
CA LEU A 21 12.70 4.54 -11.42
C LEU A 21 12.91 3.73 -12.71
N SER A 22 11.86 3.54 -13.51
CA SER A 22 11.92 2.88 -14.82
C SER A 22 12.94 3.56 -15.74
N SER A 23 12.93 4.89 -15.83
CA SER A 23 13.85 5.65 -16.68
C SER A 23 15.30 5.49 -16.21
N ILE A 24 15.53 5.54 -14.88
CA ILE A 24 16.86 5.33 -14.29
C ILE A 24 17.38 3.91 -14.60
N LEU A 25 16.53 2.89 -14.44
CA LEU A 25 16.90 1.50 -14.76
C LEU A 25 17.23 1.34 -16.24
N HIS A 26 16.43 1.94 -17.12
CA HIS A 26 16.65 1.91 -18.56
C HIS A 26 17.97 2.58 -18.95
N GLU A 27 18.32 3.74 -18.37
CA GLU A 27 19.62 4.40 -18.56
C GLU A 27 20.79 3.48 -18.15
N CYS A 28 20.59 2.62 -17.13
CA CYS A 28 21.56 1.61 -16.72
C CYS A 28 21.51 0.30 -17.55
N GLY A 29 20.78 0.29 -18.66
CA GLY A 29 20.62 -0.88 -19.53
C GLY A 29 19.75 -2.00 -18.93
N LYS A 30 18.96 -1.70 -17.90
CA LYS A 30 18.06 -2.65 -17.24
C LYS A 30 16.63 -2.42 -17.73
N ARG A 31 16.07 -3.41 -18.42
CA ARG A 31 14.65 -3.36 -18.81
C ARG A 31 13.75 -3.63 -17.63
N SER A 32 12.64 -2.91 -17.58
CA SER A 32 11.63 -3.02 -16.54
C SER A 32 10.24 -3.29 -17.11
N SER A 33 9.41 -3.97 -16.33
CA SER A 33 7.98 -4.18 -16.60
C SER A 33 7.16 -3.68 -15.42
N LEU A 34 6.19 -2.81 -15.70
CA LEU A 34 5.20 -2.31 -14.74
C LEU A 34 3.86 -2.97 -15.05
N ILE A 35 3.32 -3.68 -14.07
CA ILE A 35 2.08 -4.45 -14.17
C ILE A 35 1.10 -3.89 -13.14
N ASP A 36 0.13 -3.09 -13.58
CA ASP A 36 -0.75 -2.37 -12.65
C ASP A 36 -2.04 -1.91 -13.33
N GLU A 37 -2.93 -1.27 -12.57
CA GLU A 37 -4.13 -0.63 -13.10
C GLU A 37 -3.77 0.56 -14.02
N VAL A 38 -4.60 0.82 -15.03
CA VAL A 38 -4.33 1.79 -16.10
C VAL A 38 -3.96 3.18 -15.55
N PHE A 39 -4.66 3.67 -14.52
CA PHE A 39 -4.39 4.99 -13.94
C PHE A 39 -3.03 5.08 -13.25
N VAL A 40 -2.50 3.96 -12.74
CA VAL A 40 -1.15 3.90 -12.15
C VAL A 40 -0.12 3.92 -13.27
N LEU A 41 -0.34 3.13 -14.32
CA LEU A 41 0.53 3.08 -15.48
C LEU A 41 0.64 4.46 -16.15
N ASP A 42 -0.47 5.14 -16.43
CA ASP A 42 -0.48 6.47 -17.04
C ASP A 42 0.38 7.49 -16.27
N ARG A 43 0.45 7.34 -14.94
CA ARG A 43 1.23 8.22 -14.06
C ARG A 43 2.70 7.81 -13.99
N TYR A 44 2.98 6.52 -13.83
CA TYR A 44 4.31 6.04 -13.42
C TYR A 44 5.08 5.28 -14.50
N SER A 45 4.45 4.90 -15.61
CA SER A 45 5.15 4.31 -16.75
C SER A 45 5.58 5.38 -17.74
N ASP A 46 6.48 4.99 -18.63
CA ASP A 46 6.95 5.77 -19.77
C ASP A 46 7.47 4.81 -20.85
N ALA A 47 7.99 5.35 -21.95
CA ALA A 47 8.54 4.57 -23.06
C ALA A 47 9.76 3.71 -22.68
N SER A 48 10.31 3.87 -21.47
CA SER A 48 11.50 3.15 -21.01
C SER A 48 11.19 1.78 -20.37
N CYS A 49 9.91 1.45 -20.21
CA CYS A 49 9.44 0.22 -19.58
C CYS A 49 8.26 -0.42 -20.32
N ASN A 50 8.08 -1.72 -20.14
CA ASN A 50 6.87 -2.39 -20.59
C ASN A 50 5.73 -2.04 -19.64
N SER A 51 4.62 -1.53 -20.17
CA SER A 51 3.41 -1.24 -19.39
C SER A 51 2.36 -2.32 -19.67
N ILE A 52 1.92 -3.03 -18.63
CA ILE A 52 0.95 -4.13 -18.75
C ILE A 52 -0.23 -3.82 -17.85
N ALA A 53 -1.35 -3.42 -18.45
CA ALA A 53 -2.58 -3.15 -17.71
C ALA A 53 -3.20 -4.44 -17.18
N VAL A 54 -3.66 -4.40 -15.94
CA VAL A 54 -4.38 -5.51 -15.29
C VAL A 54 -5.68 -5.02 -14.64
N PHE A 55 -6.62 -5.94 -14.48
CA PHE A 55 -7.98 -5.63 -13.99
C PHE A 55 -8.37 -6.41 -12.73
N SER A 56 -7.50 -7.30 -12.25
CA SER A 56 -7.71 -8.06 -11.02
C SER A 56 -6.37 -8.56 -10.46
N ASP A 57 -6.36 -8.94 -9.18
CA ASP A 57 -5.18 -9.53 -8.54
C ASP A 57 -4.72 -10.84 -9.20
N ASP A 58 -5.66 -11.62 -9.75
CA ASP A 58 -5.32 -12.88 -10.43
C ASP A 58 -4.67 -12.63 -11.81
N ASP A 59 -5.13 -11.61 -12.54
CA ASP A 59 -4.47 -11.17 -13.77
C ASP A 59 -3.09 -10.57 -13.45
N ALA A 60 -3.00 -9.72 -12.42
CA ALA A 60 -1.73 -9.20 -11.92
C ALA A 60 -0.73 -10.32 -11.60
N LEU A 61 -1.17 -11.36 -10.87
CA LEU A 61 -0.34 -12.52 -10.56
C LEU A 61 0.12 -13.25 -11.83
N SER A 62 -0.82 -13.56 -12.73
CA SER A 62 -0.54 -14.29 -13.97
C SER A 62 0.48 -13.56 -14.86
N ARG A 63 0.30 -12.25 -15.07
CA ARG A 63 1.22 -11.40 -15.84
C ARG A 63 2.58 -11.29 -15.17
N SER A 64 2.61 -11.12 -13.85
CA SER A 64 3.86 -11.03 -13.08
C SER A 64 4.66 -12.32 -13.18
N MET A 65 4.02 -13.47 -12.99
CA MET A 65 4.65 -14.78 -13.13
C MET A 65 5.23 -15.03 -14.53
N LYS A 66 4.63 -14.44 -15.58
CA LYS A 66 5.17 -14.49 -16.94
C LYS A 66 6.40 -13.61 -17.11
N GLU A 67 6.35 -12.37 -16.61
CA GLU A 67 7.44 -11.40 -16.76
C GLU A 67 8.67 -11.74 -15.91
N VAL A 68 8.51 -12.31 -14.71
CA VAL A 68 9.67 -12.71 -13.88
C VAL A 68 10.47 -13.87 -14.49
N LYS A 69 9.89 -14.62 -15.42
CA LYS A 69 10.57 -15.68 -16.19
C LYS A 69 11.24 -15.15 -17.47
N ASN A 70 11.00 -13.90 -17.82
CA ASN A 70 11.56 -13.27 -19.01
C ASN A 70 12.99 -12.81 -18.71
N ASP A 71 13.97 -13.50 -19.28
CA ASP A 71 15.41 -13.24 -19.12
C ASP A 71 15.84 -11.84 -19.58
N LYS A 72 15.03 -11.19 -20.42
CA LYS A 72 15.27 -9.82 -20.89
C LYS A 72 14.87 -8.76 -19.86
N ILE A 73 14.13 -9.12 -18.81
CA ILE A 73 13.57 -8.19 -17.83
C ILE A 73 14.35 -8.31 -16.52
N SER A 74 14.83 -7.17 -16.02
CA SER A 74 15.62 -7.11 -14.78
C SER A 74 14.82 -6.60 -13.58
N PHE A 75 13.67 -5.96 -13.82
CA PHE A 75 12.83 -5.39 -12.78
C PHE A 75 11.36 -5.56 -13.13
N VAL A 76 10.57 -6.07 -12.18
CA VAL A 76 9.12 -6.22 -12.32
C VAL A 76 8.45 -5.52 -11.15
N TRP A 77 7.55 -4.59 -11.43
CA TRP A 77 6.65 -3.98 -10.46
C TRP A 77 5.25 -4.55 -10.65
N THR A 78 4.60 -4.91 -9.54
CA THR A 78 3.20 -5.36 -9.53
C THR A 78 2.51 -4.95 -8.23
N GLN A 79 1.22 -4.66 -8.30
CA GLN A 79 0.39 -4.33 -7.15
C GLN A 79 -0.83 -5.25 -7.08
N PHE A 80 -1.15 -5.72 -5.87
CA PHE A 80 -2.42 -6.37 -5.57
C PHE A 80 -3.36 -5.36 -4.89
N SER A 81 -4.52 -5.10 -5.49
CA SER A 81 -5.46 -4.06 -5.06
C SER A 81 -6.57 -4.57 -4.13
N GLY A 82 -6.62 -5.88 -3.84
CA GLY A 82 -7.64 -6.47 -2.96
C GLY A 82 -7.73 -5.81 -1.57
N LEU A 83 -6.59 -5.54 -0.92
CA LEU A 83 -6.57 -4.92 0.41
C LEU A 83 -7.05 -3.47 0.39
N ILE A 84 -6.55 -2.63 -0.53
CA ILE A 84 -6.94 -1.22 -0.63
C ILE A 84 -8.41 -1.08 -1.04
N SER A 85 -8.91 -1.98 -1.89
CA SER A 85 -10.32 -2.03 -2.28
C SER A 85 -11.23 -2.31 -1.07
N TYR A 86 -10.81 -3.22 -0.18
CA TYR A 86 -11.51 -3.47 1.07
C TYR A 86 -11.52 -2.25 2.00
N LEU A 87 -10.37 -1.60 2.19
CA LEU A 87 -10.27 -0.41 3.04
C LEU A 87 -11.15 0.74 2.51
N ARG A 88 -11.20 0.93 1.19
CA ARG A 88 -12.08 1.91 0.55
C ARG A 88 -13.56 1.61 0.80
N LYS A 89 -14.00 0.37 0.58
CA LYS A 89 -15.38 -0.07 0.88
C LYS A 89 -15.74 0.12 2.35
N ARG A 90 -14.82 -0.20 3.26
CA ARG A 90 -15.01 0.00 4.71
C ARG A 90 -15.18 1.48 5.07
N ALA A 91 -14.42 2.37 4.43
CA ALA A 91 -14.50 3.81 4.69
C ALA A 91 -15.80 4.44 4.15
N GLU A 92 -16.44 3.83 3.15
CA GLU A 92 -17.72 4.28 2.59
C GLU A 92 -18.93 3.82 3.40
N ASP A 93 -18.79 2.77 4.22
CA ASP A 93 -19.84 2.22 5.08
C ASP A 93 -20.02 3.07 6.37
N PRO A 94 -21.17 3.75 6.55
CA PRO A 94 -21.40 4.62 7.70
C PRO A 94 -21.36 3.90 9.04
N GLU A 95 -21.79 2.64 9.11
CA GLU A 95 -21.84 1.88 10.35
C GLU A 95 -20.44 1.40 10.76
N LYS A 96 -19.64 0.93 9.78
CA LYS A 96 -18.22 0.61 10.03
C LYS A 96 -17.42 1.85 10.42
N LEU A 97 -17.72 3.00 9.81
CA LEU A 97 -17.08 4.27 10.13
C LEU A 97 -17.35 4.71 11.58
N LYS A 98 -18.61 4.67 12.03
CA LYS A 98 -19.00 4.97 13.42
C LYS A 98 -18.29 4.05 14.41
N SER A 99 -18.28 2.74 14.12
CA SER A 99 -17.60 1.75 14.96
C SER A 99 -16.10 2.04 15.09
N CYS A 100 -15.42 2.41 14.00
CA CYS A 100 -14.01 2.80 14.04
C CYS A 100 -13.75 4.04 14.91
N VAL A 101 -14.58 5.08 14.79
CA VAL A 101 -14.44 6.31 15.58
C VAL A 101 -14.67 6.02 17.07
N ALA A 102 -15.72 5.26 17.39
CA ALA A 102 -15.99 4.84 18.75
C ALA A 102 -14.84 4.00 19.35
N GLU A 103 -14.24 3.09 18.57
CA GLU A 103 -13.08 2.30 19.00
C GLU A 103 -11.85 3.17 19.25
N ALA A 104 -11.55 4.11 18.36
CA ALA A 104 -10.43 5.05 18.51
C ALA A 104 -10.58 5.92 19.78
N ILE A 105 -11.80 6.38 20.07
CA ILE A 105 -12.11 7.12 21.30
C ILE A 105 -11.96 6.21 22.53
N ALA A 106 -12.53 5.00 22.47
CA ALA A 106 -12.50 4.04 23.57
C ALA A 106 -11.07 3.59 23.91
N LEU A 107 -10.17 3.49 22.92
CA LEU A 107 -8.76 3.16 23.12
C LEU A 107 -8.01 4.20 23.95
N LYS A 108 -8.47 5.46 23.95
CA LYS A 108 -7.89 6.55 24.75
C LYS A 108 -8.52 6.67 26.14
N THR A 109 -9.80 6.34 26.29
CA THR A 109 -10.54 6.49 27.55
C THR A 109 -10.52 5.22 28.42
N CYS A 110 -10.25 4.04 27.86
CA CYS A 110 -10.18 2.79 28.61
C CYS A 110 -8.75 2.44 29.07
N ASP A 111 -8.67 1.77 30.22
CA ASP A 111 -7.45 1.21 30.77
C ASP A 111 -6.76 0.28 29.74
N ARG A 112 -5.46 0.51 29.48
CA ARG A 112 -4.71 -0.03 28.31
C ARG A 112 -4.77 -1.55 28.15
N LYS A 113 -5.12 -2.31 29.20
CA LYS A 113 -5.16 -3.78 29.21
C LYS A 113 -6.37 -4.38 28.49
N THR A 114 -7.55 -3.75 28.57
CA THR A 114 -8.80 -4.24 27.96
C THR A 114 -8.93 -3.82 26.50
N ALA A 115 -8.50 -2.60 26.17
CA ALA A 115 -8.55 -2.08 24.80
C ALA A 115 -7.64 -2.86 23.84
N ARG A 116 -6.47 -3.31 24.33
CA ARG A 116 -5.50 -4.14 23.58
C ARG A 116 -6.01 -5.56 23.25
N LYS A 117 -7.03 -6.07 23.96
CA LYS A 117 -7.67 -7.36 23.67
C LYS A 117 -8.71 -7.25 22.56
N ARG A 118 -9.42 -6.12 22.43
CA ARG A 118 -10.42 -5.88 21.36
C ARG A 118 -9.76 -5.47 20.03
N ALA A 119 -8.72 -4.63 20.09
CA ALA A 119 -7.94 -4.19 18.92
C ALA A 119 -7.20 -5.34 18.17
N LYS A 120 -7.15 -6.55 18.73
CA LYS A 120 -6.51 -7.72 18.11
C LYS A 120 -7.45 -8.59 17.27
N GLN A 121 -8.76 -8.34 17.31
CA GLN A 121 -9.70 -9.20 16.60
C GLN A 121 -9.85 -8.76 15.15
N ILE A 122 -8.96 -9.26 14.29
CA ILE A 122 -9.06 -9.11 12.84
C ILE A 122 -10.40 -9.68 12.40
N CYS A 123 -11.21 -8.90 11.68
CA CYS A 123 -12.49 -9.37 11.18
C CYS A 123 -12.27 -10.53 10.17
N PRO A 124 -13.20 -11.51 10.10
CA PRO A 124 -13.02 -12.68 9.23
C PRO A 124 -12.80 -12.33 7.75
N GLU A 125 -13.45 -11.25 7.29
CA GLU A 125 -13.31 -10.72 5.93
C GLU A 125 -11.87 -10.25 5.64
N LEU A 126 -11.30 -9.40 6.49
CA LEU A 126 -9.91 -8.94 6.35
C LEU A 126 -8.93 -10.12 6.44
N LYS A 127 -9.18 -11.07 7.34
CA LYS A 127 -8.34 -12.28 7.46
C LYS A 127 -8.36 -13.11 6.17
N ALA A 128 -9.52 -13.26 5.52
CA ALA A 128 -9.64 -13.97 4.25
C ALA A 128 -8.84 -13.26 3.15
N ILE A 129 -8.97 -11.94 3.04
CA ILE A 129 -8.22 -11.13 2.06
C ILE A 129 -6.71 -11.25 2.27
N LEU A 130 -6.23 -11.12 3.51
CA LEU A 130 -4.81 -11.26 3.82
C LEU A 130 -4.30 -12.68 3.53
N SER A 131 -5.11 -13.71 3.81
CA SER A 131 -4.75 -15.11 3.50
C SER A 131 -4.70 -15.37 1.99
N GLU A 132 -5.56 -14.72 1.21
CA GLU A 132 -5.54 -14.81 -0.25
C GLU A 132 -4.33 -14.08 -0.82
N LEU A 133 -4.01 -12.89 -0.32
CA LEU A 133 -2.83 -12.12 -0.68
C LEU A 133 -1.54 -12.92 -0.40
N ASP A 134 -1.45 -13.53 0.77
CA ASP A 134 -0.31 -14.39 1.16
C ASP A 134 -0.13 -15.55 0.18
N LYS A 135 -1.21 -16.22 -0.24
CA LYS A 135 -1.16 -17.28 -1.26
C LYS A 135 -0.64 -16.75 -2.60
N LYS A 136 -1.07 -15.56 -3.03
CA LYS A 136 -0.61 -14.94 -4.29
C LYS A 136 0.88 -14.57 -4.22
N ILE A 137 1.31 -13.95 -3.12
CA ILE A 137 2.71 -13.62 -2.86
C ILE A 137 3.58 -14.87 -2.86
N LYS A 138 3.14 -15.94 -2.18
CA LYS A 138 3.86 -17.22 -2.16
C LYS A 138 4.01 -17.80 -3.56
N LYS A 139 2.93 -17.85 -4.35
CA LYS A 139 2.99 -18.33 -5.75
C LYS A 139 3.97 -17.51 -6.60
N LEU A 140 3.99 -16.19 -6.43
CA LEU A 140 4.93 -15.31 -7.13
C LEU A 140 6.37 -15.61 -6.71
N TYR A 141 6.65 -15.70 -5.41
CA TYR A 141 7.96 -16.04 -4.86
C TYR A 141 8.48 -17.39 -5.35
N ASP A 142 7.63 -18.43 -5.32
CA ASP A 142 7.97 -19.77 -5.81
C ASP A 142 8.36 -19.74 -7.30
N THR A 143 7.84 -18.78 -8.06
CA THR A 143 8.09 -18.61 -9.50
C THR A 143 9.35 -17.81 -9.83
N LEU A 144 9.90 -17.04 -8.88
CA LEU A 144 11.09 -16.22 -9.11
C LEU A 144 12.31 -17.08 -9.48
N PRO A 145 13.23 -16.59 -10.33
CA PRO A 145 14.51 -17.24 -10.55
C PRO A 145 15.40 -17.16 -9.31
N GLU A 146 16.44 -18.01 -9.27
CA GLU A 146 17.45 -17.94 -8.21
C GLU A 146 18.20 -16.61 -8.23
N ASN A 147 18.64 -16.15 -7.05
CA ASN A 147 19.27 -14.85 -6.83
C ASN A 147 18.39 -13.64 -7.17
N ALA A 148 17.07 -13.83 -7.34
CA ALA A 148 16.14 -12.72 -7.47
C ALA A 148 15.95 -12.01 -6.12
N MET A 149 16.07 -10.68 -6.12
CA MET A 149 15.64 -9.85 -4.99
C MET A 149 14.12 -9.67 -5.06
N PHE A 150 13.44 -9.95 -3.95
CA PHE A 150 11.99 -9.82 -3.82
C PHE A 150 11.65 -8.83 -2.71
N ILE A 151 10.92 -7.78 -3.08
CA ILE A 151 10.54 -6.68 -2.18
C ILE A 151 9.01 -6.62 -2.11
N ILE A 152 8.47 -6.62 -0.90
CA ILE A 152 7.03 -6.45 -0.63
C ILE A 152 6.86 -5.19 0.22
N CYS A 153 6.13 -4.22 -0.32
CA CYS A 153 5.76 -3.00 0.41
C CYS A 153 4.24 -2.92 0.54
N THR A 154 3.73 -2.68 1.74
CA THR A 154 2.28 -2.50 1.95
C THR A 154 1.77 -1.10 1.61
N GLY A 155 2.70 -0.14 1.46
CA GLY A 155 2.35 1.28 1.46
C GLY A 155 1.74 1.70 2.79
N HIS A 156 0.97 2.80 2.76
CA HIS A 156 0.25 3.32 3.92
C HIS A 156 -0.90 2.38 4.32
N GLY A 157 -1.30 2.42 5.60
CA GLY A 157 -2.44 1.68 6.15
C GLY A 157 -3.80 2.23 5.69
N ASP A 158 -4.77 2.33 6.60
CA ASP A 158 -6.15 2.74 6.30
C ASP A 158 -6.28 4.25 6.01
N THR A 159 -5.65 4.70 4.94
CA THR A 159 -5.75 6.06 4.43
C THR A 159 -7.14 6.43 3.88
N PRO A 160 -7.95 5.51 3.29
CA PRO A 160 -9.31 5.84 2.90
C PRO A 160 -10.17 6.31 4.09
N LEU A 161 -10.04 5.66 5.25
CA LEU A 161 -10.75 6.05 6.47
C LEU A 161 -10.39 7.49 6.91
N VAL A 162 -9.09 7.79 6.97
CA VAL A 162 -8.57 9.13 7.32
C VAL A 162 -9.08 10.19 6.35
N GLN A 163 -9.06 9.90 5.05
CA GLN A 163 -9.56 10.80 4.02
C GLN A 163 -11.07 11.05 4.15
N ARG A 164 -11.86 10.02 4.45
CA ARG A 164 -13.31 10.16 4.68
C ARG A 164 -13.60 11.05 5.89
N LEU A 165 -12.93 10.82 7.02
CA LEU A 165 -13.09 11.63 8.22
C LEU A 165 -12.71 13.10 8.00
N LYS A 166 -11.60 13.36 7.27
CA LYS A 166 -11.22 14.73 6.86
C LYS A 166 -12.29 15.40 6.00
N LYS A 167 -12.90 14.67 5.06
CA LYS A 167 -14.01 15.19 4.23
C LYS A 167 -15.23 15.56 5.08
N MET A 168 -15.62 14.72 6.04
CA MET A 168 -16.75 14.99 6.93
C MET A 168 -16.55 16.27 7.77
N LEU A 169 -15.35 16.46 8.32
CA LEU A 169 -15.01 17.66 9.09
C LEU A 169 -15.08 18.95 8.26
N ASN A 170 -14.76 18.88 6.98
CA ASN A 170 -14.75 20.02 6.05
C ASN A 170 -16.15 20.37 5.53
N HIS A 171 -17.02 19.38 5.31
CA HIS A 171 -18.32 19.58 4.64
C HIS A 171 -19.51 19.78 5.58
N ARG A 172 -19.31 19.78 6.92
CA ARG A 172 -20.40 19.84 7.92
C ARG A 172 -21.55 18.87 7.59
N GLU A 173 -21.22 17.67 7.07
CA GLU A 173 -22.21 16.58 7.02
C GLU A 173 -22.75 16.39 8.45
N GLU A 174 -24.06 16.14 8.62
CA GLU A 174 -24.66 15.91 9.94
C GLU A 174 -23.85 14.83 10.68
N THR A 175 -23.11 15.29 11.68
CA THR A 175 -22.20 14.46 12.45
C THR A 175 -22.94 14.08 13.72
N VAL A 176 -23.06 12.77 13.95
CA VAL A 176 -23.75 12.21 15.14
C VAL A 176 -22.89 12.38 16.40
N ASP A 177 -21.58 12.63 16.25
CA ASP A 177 -20.61 12.84 17.33
C ASP A 177 -20.09 14.29 17.36
N SER A 178 -19.65 14.76 18.53
CA SER A 178 -19.05 16.09 18.66
C SER A 178 -17.80 16.21 17.76
N ARG A 179 -17.67 17.36 17.09
CA ARG A 179 -16.55 17.67 16.18
C ARG A 179 -15.18 17.43 16.82
N GLU A 180 -15.06 17.72 18.12
CA GLU A 180 -13.85 17.52 18.92
C GLU A 180 -13.47 16.03 19.02
N ASN A 181 -14.45 15.14 19.21
CA ASN A 181 -14.21 13.70 19.27
C ASN A 181 -13.68 13.15 17.95
N ILE A 182 -14.20 13.65 16.82
CA ILE A 182 -13.75 13.25 15.47
C ILE A 182 -12.32 13.72 15.21
N VAL A 183 -11.98 14.97 15.57
CA VAL A 183 -10.61 15.50 15.43
C VAL A 183 -9.63 14.66 16.24
N HIS A 184 -10.00 14.32 17.47
CA HIS A 184 -9.12 13.57 18.36
C HIS A 184 -8.94 12.09 17.96
N ALA A 185 -9.95 11.47 17.33
CA ALA A 185 -9.83 10.15 16.71
C ALA A 185 -8.98 10.19 15.43
N LEU A 186 -9.05 11.29 14.68
CA LEU A 186 -8.33 11.45 13.42
C LEU A 186 -6.81 11.44 13.60
N GLU A 187 -6.28 12.05 14.65
CA GLU A 187 -4.83 12.08 14.93
C GLU A 187 -4.25 10.66 15.06
N ASP A 188 -4.90 9.80 15.84
CA ASP A 188 -4.46 8.42 16.06
C ASP A 188 -4.61 7.57 14.82
N LEU A 189 -5.76 7.68 14.13
CA LEU A 189 -6.01 6.94 12.90
C LEU A 189 -5.04 7.36 11.80
N GLN A 190 -4.68 8.65 11.73
CA GLN A 190 -3.67 9.14 10.81
C GLN A 190 -2.29 8.57 11.15
N ALA A 191 -1.86 8.63 12.41
CA ALA A 191 -0.59 8.06 12.83
C ALA A 191 -0.49 6.55 12.52
N GLN A 192 -1.58 5.80 12.68
CA GLN A 192 -1.64 4.38 12.33
C GLN A 192 -1.61 4.16 10.81
N ALA A 193 -2.33 4.98 10.03
CA ALA A 193 -2.35 4.90 8.58
C ALA A 193 -0.99 5.28 7.96
N GLU A 194 -0.17 6.08 8.64
CA GLU A 194 1.15 6.49 8.16
C GLU A 194 2.25 5.42 8.36
N VAL A 195 1.91 4.28 8.96
CA VAL A 195 2.83 3.15 9.08
C VAL A 195 2.77 2.28 7.82
N ALA A 196 3.96 2.01 7.27
CA ALA A 196 4.15 1.09 6.16
C ALA A 196 5.09 -0.06 6.55
N LEU A 197 4.86 -1.25 6.01
CA LEU A 197 5.75 -2.39 6.15
C LEU A 197 6.48 -2.63 4.82
N CYS A 198 7.77 -2.92 4.91
CA CYS A 198 8.62 -3.30 3.80
C CYS A 198 9.39 -4.56 4.18
N PHE A 199 9.26 -5.60 3.36
CA PHE A 199 9.99 -6.85 3.48
C PHE A 199 10.88 -7.01 2.25
N CYS A 200 12.11 -7.46 2.45
CA CYS A 200 13.05 -7.71 1.36
C CYS A 200 13.77 -9.02 1.62
N CYS A 201 13.88 -9.86 0.60
CA CYS A 201 14.70 -11.06 0.63
C CYS A 201 15.36 -11.30 -0.73
N VAL A 202 16.38 -12.16 -0.74
CA VAL A 202 16.96 -12.72 -1.96
C VAL A 202 16.57 -14.18 -1.99
N LYS A 203 16.07 -14.66 -3.14
CA LYS A 203 15.78 -16.07 -3.34
C LYS A 203 17.09 -16.86 -3.50
N HIS A 204 17.20 -17.95 -2.76
CA HIS A 204 18.36 -18.84 -2.68
C HIS A 204 17.96 -20.28 -3.02
#